data_AF-A0A7Y2EAB5-F1
#
_entry.id   AF-A0A7Y2EAB5-F1
#
_cell.length_a   1.000
_cell.length_b   1.000
_cell.length_c   1.000
_cell.angle_alpha   90.00
_cell.angle_beta   90.00
_cell.angle_gamma   90.00
#
_symmetry.space_group_name_H-M   'P 1'
#
loop_
_entity.id
_entity.type
_entity.pdbx_description
1 polymer ?
#
loop_
_entity_poly.entity_id
_entity_poly.type
_entity_poly.pdbx_seq_one_letter_code
_entity_poly.pdbx_strand_id
1 'polypeptide(L)'
;TYGYKELSMPPDANGGFKLEKNALHIWPRRSFMMIALPNADGTFTCTLFWPFTGPNSFDSLKTEAEVKQFFDETFPDAVPLMPDLVKEFMENPVGPLVTVRCSPYYSGDRAVLIGDACHAVVPFYGQGMNAAFEDCTYLNQALQEKGSIAEAFKTFGDERHEHANALADLALHNFVEMRDNVGSQGFLLKKGFERILTRLFPRSFTPLYTMVSFSRIPYADARRKAAKQDRLVLQIGVILVMIFALLVFLFVR
;
A
#
# COMPACT_ATOMS: atom_id res chain seq x y z
N THR A 1 14.50 -0.66 -10.02
CA THR A 1 13.46 -1.66 -9.67
C THR A 1 13.62 -2.05 -8.23
N TYR A 2 12.52 -2.39 -7.55
CA TYR A 2 12.53 -2.77 -6.14
C TYR A 2 12.37 -4.27 -5.99
N GLY A 3 13.06 -4.82 -5.00
CA GLY A 3 12.83 -6.17 -4.51
C GLY A 3 12.29 -6.14 -3.09
N TYR A 4 11.97 -7.31 -2.59
CA TYR A 4 11.68 -7.52 -1.19
C TYR A 4 12.50 -8.68 -0.63
N LYS A 5 12.78 -8.64 0.67
CA LYS A 5 13.35 -9.75 1.42
C LYS A 5 12.58 -9.93 2.72
N GLU A 6 12.31 -11.19 3.06
CA GLU A 6 11.68 -11.55 4.32
C GLU A 6 12.74 -11.74 5.40
N LEU A 7 12.41 -11.27 6.60
CA LEU A 7 13.21 -11.35 7.81
C LEU A 7 12.25 -11.68 8.97
N SER A 8 12.76 -12.18 10.10
CA SER A 8 11.91 -12.59 11.22
C SER A 8 12.21 -11.83 12.52
N MET A 9 11.15 -11.64 13.31
CA MET A 9 11.26 -11.30 14.72
C MET A 9 10.67 -12.47 15.52
N PRO A 10 11.49 -13.22 16.28
CA PRO A 10 10.99 -14.30 17.12
C PRO A 10 10.15 -13.75 18.29
N PRO A 11 9.37 -14.61 18.98
CA PRO A 11 8.66 -14.20 20.17
C PRO A 11 9.61 -13.75 21.30
N ASP A 12 9.04 -13.10 22.32
CA ASP A 12 9.76 -12.80 23.56
C ASP A 12 10.08 -14.07 24.37
N ALA A 13 10.77 -13.91 25.49
CA ALA A 13 11.20 -15.03 26.35
C ALA A 13 10.04 -15.87 26.92
N ASN A 14 8.82 -15.33 26.94
CA ASN A 14 7.60 -15.98 27.41
C ASN A 14 6.71 -16.49 26.27
N GLY A 15 7.16 -16.41 25.01
CA GLY A 15 6.34 -16.76 23.84
C GLY A 15 5.37 -15.64 23.42
N GLY A 16 5.51 -14.43 23.96
CA GLY A 16 4.69 -13.26 23.65
C GLY A 16 5.21 -12.42 22.49
N PHE A 17 4.46 -11.38 22.14
CA PHE A 17 4.82 -10.44 21.07
C PHE A 17 5.83 -9.40 21.57
N LYS A 18 6.91 -9.18 20.81
CA LYS A 18 7.91 -8.14 21.11
C LYS A 18 7.45 -6.70 20.81
N LEU A 19 6.38 -6.55 20.04
CA LEU A 19 5.79 -5.26 19.63
C LEU A 19 4.27 -5.30 19.84
N GLU A 20 3.58 -4.16 19.69
CA GLU A 20 2.12 -4.11 19.73
C GLU A 20 1.51 -5.06 18.68
N LYS A 21 0.77 -6.06 19.13
CA LYS A 21 0.24 -7.13 18.27
C LYS A 21 -0.93 -6.70 17.38
N ASN A 22 -1.62 -5.60 17.70
CA ASN A 22 -2.77 -5.12 16.93
C ASN A 22 -2.40 -3.96 16.00
N ALA A 23 -1.15 -3.89 15.57
CA ALA A 23 -0.64 -2.83 14.72
C ALA A 23 0.13 -3.39 13.51
N LEU A 24 0.07 -2.65 12.40
CA LEU A 24 0.99 -2.79 11.28
C LEU A 24 2.17 -1.87 11.53
N HIS A 25 3.36 -2.45 11.74
CA HIS A 25 4.57 -1.68 12.03
C HIS A 25 5.28 -1.29 10.74
N ILE A 26 5.78 -0.06 10.66
CA ILE A 26 6.45 0.49 9.47
C ILE A 26 7.69 1.28 9.90
N TRP A 27 8.83 0.97 9.30
CA TRP A 27 10.08 1.73 9.38
C TRP A 27 10.39 2.38 8.02
N PRO A 28 9.98 3.63 7.77
CA PRO A 28 10.25 4.32 6.50
C PRO A 28 11.65 4.93 6.48
N ARG A 29 12.37 4.85 5.34
CA ARG A 29 13.74 5.36 5.15
C ARG A 29 13.91 6.11 3.83
N ARG A 30 12.94 6.98 3.49
CA ARG A 30 12.86 7.60 2.15
C ARG A 30 13.00 6.48 1.15
N SER A 31 14.05 6.41 0.33
CA SER A 31 14.29 5.38 -0.70
C SER A 31 13.96 3.89 -0.42
N PHE A 32 13.74 3.45 0.82
CA PHE A 32 13.33 2.09 1.19
C PHE A 32 12.54 2.05 2.49
N MET A 33 11.97 0.90 2.83
CA MET A 33 11.17 0.74 4.03
C MET A 33 11.12 -0.72 4.48
N MET A 34 10.89 -0.94 5.77
CA MET A 34 10.58 -2.26 6.32
C MET A 34 9.18 -2.22 6.95
N ILE A 35 8.40 -3.29 6.80
CA ILE A 35 7.14 -3.49 7.53
C ILE A 35 7.23 -4.76 8.36
N ALA A 36 6.44 -4.86 9.43
CA ALA A 36 6.28 -6.10 10.18
C ALA A 36 4.80 -6.41 10.43
N LEU A 37 4.40 -7.64 10.14
CA LEU A 37 3.07 -8.17 10.40
C LEU A 37 3.12 -9.23 11.51
N PRO A 38 2.20 -9.19 12.49
CA PRO A 38 2.15 -10.14 13.59
C PRO A 38 1.64 -11.51 13.13
N ASN A 39 2.24 -12.57 13.64
CA ASN A 39 1.79 -13.95 13.48
C ASN A 39 1.14 -14.48 14.77
N ALA A 40 0.32 -15.52 14.67
CA ALA A 40 -0.43 -16.04 15.82
C ALA A 40 0.46 -16.64 16.93
N ASP A 41 1.69 -17.04 16.61
CA ASP A 41 2.67 -17.67 17.50
C ASP A 41 3.57 -16.66 18.24
N GLY A 42 3.26 -15.36 18.17
CA GLY A 42 4.04 -14.31 18.81
C GLY A 42 5.22 -13.79 17.98
N THR A 43 5.50 -14.39 16.82
CA THR A 43 6.51 -13.88 15.87
C THR A 43 5.97 -12.69 15.06
N PHE A 44 6.87 -11.97 14.39
CA PHE A 44 6.51 -11.09 13.29
C PHE A 44 7.28 -11.48 12.03
N THR A 45 6.58 -11.49 10.89
CA THR A 45 7.21 -11.53 9.58
C THR A 45 7.51 -10.11 9.15
N CYS A 46 8.78 -9.82 8.95
CA CYS A 46 9.28 -8.53 8.50
C CYS A 46 9.58 -8.58 7.00
N THR A 47 9.20 -7.54 6.26
CA THR A 47 9.47 -7.43 4.84
C THR A 47 10.22 -6.15 4.55
N LEU A 48 11.48 -6.26 4.13
CA LEU A 48 12.30 -5.15 3.69
C LEU A 48 12.09 -4.92 2.20
N PHE A 49 11.67 -3.71 1.81
CA PHE A 49 11.53 -3.27 0.43
C PHE A 49 12.65 -2.33 0.05
N TRP A 50 13.55 -2.76 -0.85
CA TRP A 50 14.77 -2.02 -1.20
C TRP A 50 15.07 -2.14 -2.71
N PRO A 51 15.75 -1.17 -3.38
CA PRO A 51 16.19 -1.35 -4.75
C PRO A 51 17.09 -2.58 -4.89
N PHE A 52 17.06 -3.21 -6.07
CA PHE A 52 18.04 -4.24 -6.40
C PHE A 52 19.45 -3.65 -6.51
N THR A 53 19.60 -2.61 -7.33
CA THR A 53 20.88 -1.98 -7.68
C THR A 53 20.96 -0.52 -7.24
N GLY A 54 22.18 -0.02 -7.01
CA GLY A 54 22.47 1.38 -6.69
C GLY A 54 23.32 1.53 -5.41
N PRO A 55 23.61 2.76 -4.96
CA PRO A 55 24.41 3.00 -3.76
C PRO A 55 23.77 2.50 -2.46
N ASN A 56 22.44 2.52 -2.37
CA ASN A 56 21.65 2.01 -1.25
C ASN A 56 20.68 0.96 -1.79
N SER A 57 21.15 -0.28 -1.93
CA SER A 57 20.40 -1.36 -2.57
C SER A 57 20.82 -2.74 -2.05
N PHE A 58 20.07 -3.79 -2.37
CA PHE A 58 20.47 -5.16 -2.04
C PHE A 58 21.85 -5.51 -2.58
N ASP A 59 22.20 -5.06 -3.79
CA ASP A 59 23.52 -5.29 -4.36
C ASP A 59 24.67 -4.51 -3.69
N SER A 60 24.38 -3.53 -2.84
CA SER A 60 25.41 -2.76 -2.14
C SER A 60 25.99 -3.47 -0.91
N LEU A 61 25.28 -4.45 -0.35
CA LEU A 61 25.72 -5.20 0.83
C LEU A 61 26.11 -6.63 0.43
N LYS A 62 27.39 -6.98 0.53
CA LYS A 62 27.94 -8.27 0.08
C LYS A 62 28.47 -9.15 1.21
N THR A 63 28.71 -8.58 2.38
CA THR A 63 29.27 -9.29 3.53
C THR A 63 28.40 -9.12 4.77
N GLU A 64 28.48 -10.09 5.68
CA GLU A 64 27.79 -10.03 6.98
C GLU A 64 28.12 -8.76 7.77
N ALA A 65 29.38 -8.29 7.70
CA ALA A 65 29.82 -7.08 8.38
C ALA A 65 29.14 -5.81 7.83
N GLU A 66 29.04 -5.69 6.50
CA GLU A 66 28.34 -4.57 5.84
C GLU A 66 26.85 -4.58 6.17
N VAL A 67 26.22 -5.77 6.16
CA VAL A 67 24.82 -5.95 6.56
C VAL A 67 24.62 -5.50 7.99
N LYS A 68 25.42 -6.01 8.92
CA LYS A 68 25.32 -5.65 10.33
C LYS A 68 25.47 -4.14 10.54
N GLN A 69 26.51 -3.55 9.98
CA GLN A 69 26.76 -2.11 10.10
C GLN A 69 25.59 -1.29 9.55
N PHE A 70 25.12 -1.60 8.34
CA PHE A 70 24.02 -0.87 7.72
C PHE A 70 22.75 -0.90 8.57
N PHE A 71 22.37 -2.08 9.09
CA PHE A 71 21.17 -2.22 9.89
C PHE A 71 21.30 -1.59 11.29
N ASP A 72 22.47 -1.68 11.93
CA ASP A 72 22.73 -0.99 13.21
C ASP A 72 22.56 0.53 13.08
N GLU A 73 23.04 1.11 11.97
CA GLU A 73 22.91 2.54 11.69
C GLU A 73 21.48 2.93 11.26
N THR A 74 20.84 2.09 10.46
CA THR A 74 19.58 2.43 9.80
C THR A 74 18.35 2.07 10.63
N PHE A 75 18.36 0.95 11.33
CA PHE A 75 17.22 0.40 12.10
C PHE A 75 17.63 0.02 13.54
N PRO A 76 18.23 0.95 14.31
CA PRO A 76 18.81 0.64 15.63
C PRO A 76 17.78 0.10 16.64
N ASP A 77 16.50 0.43 16.44
CA ASP A 77 15.39 -0.02 17.26
C ASP A 77 14.86 -1.41 16.86
N ALA A 78 15.02 -1.82 15.60
CA ALA A 78 14.57 -3.12 15.10
C ALA A 78 15.62 -4.21 15.27
N VAL A 79 16.92 -3.90 15.11
CA VAL A 79 18.01 -4.89 15.18
C VAL A 79 17.97 -5.73 16.47
N PRO A 80 17.77 -5.15 17.68
CA PRO A 80 17.70 -5.94 18.91
C PRO A 80 16.55 -6.96 18.94
N LEU A 81 15.54 -6.80 18.07
CA LEU A 81 14.37 -7.67 17.99
C LEU A 81 14.57 -8.83 17.00
N MET A 82 15.60 -8.76 16.15
CA MET A 82 15.83 -9.63 14.98
C MET A 82 17.20 -10.34 15.09
N PRO A 83 17.35 -11.35 15.96
CA PRO A 83 18.65 -11.98 16.23
C PRO A 83 19.27 -12.66 14.99
N ASP A 84 18.44 -13.20 14.09
CA ASP A 84 18.89 -13.89 12.88
C ASP A 84 19.00 -12.98 11.64
N LEU A 85 18.84 -11.66 11.82
CA LEU A 85 18.78 -10.65 10.75
C LEU A 85 19.88 -10.81 9.70
N VAL A 86 21.14 -10.90 10.14
CA VAL A 86 22.30 -10.96 9.23
C VAL A 86 22.27 -12.26 8.43
N LYS A 87 22.01 -13.39 9.09
CA LYS A 87 21.92 -14.70 8.45
C LYS A 87 20.79 -14.73 7.43
N GLU A 88 19.58 -14.34 7.83
CA GLU A 88 18.40 -14.29 6.96
C GLU A 88 18.60 -13.33 5.79
N PHE A 89 19.26 -12.18 6.02
CA PHE A 89 19.58 -11.27 4.93
C PHE A 89 20.53 -11.91 3.91
N MET A 90 21.49 -12.72 4.34
CA MET A 90 22.43 -13.38 3.43
C MET A 90 21.81 -14.59 2.70
N GLU A 91 20.98 -15.36 3.40
CA GLU A 91 20.44 -16.64 2.90
C GLU A 91 19.12 -16.48 2.12
N ASN A 92 18.21 -15.60 2.56
CA ASN A 92 16.89 -15.48 1.94
C ASN A 92 17.01 -14.84 0.54
N PRO A 93 16.27 -15.33 -0.48
CA PRO A 93 16.31 -14.72 -1.81
C PRO A 93 15.70 -13.33 -1.82
N VAL A 94 16.08 -12.50 -2.79
CA VAL A 94 15.41 -11.23 -3.06
C VAL A 94 14.29 -11.48 -4.08
N GLY A 95 13.04 -11.27 -3.69
CA GLY A 95 11.88 -11.40 -4.56
C GLY A 95 11.65 -10.12 -5.39
N PRO A 96 11.36 -10.22 -6.70
CA PRO A 96 11.04 -9.06 -7.52
C PRO A 96 9.62 -8.55 -7.24
N LEU A 97 9.44 -7.22 -7.30
CA LEU A 97 8.12 -6.60 -7.30
C LEU A 97 7.75 -6.17 -8.71
N VAL A 98 6.60 -6.63 -9.18
CA VAL A 98 6.10 -6.34 -10.53
C VAL A 98 4.67 -5.82 -10.49
N THR A 99 4.30 -5.09 -11.54
CA THR A 99 2.91 -4.76 -11.83
C THR A 99 2.61 -5.25 -13.24
N VAL A 100 1.64 -6.14 -13.36
CA VAL A 100 1.15 -6.67 -14.64
C VAL A 100 -0.22 -6.08 -14.91
N ARG A 101 -0.42 -5.64 -16.14
CA ARG A 101 -1.73 -5.21 -16.67
C ARG A 101 -1.93 -5.91 -18.00
N CYS A 102 -3.08 -6.54 -18.20
CA CYS A 102 -3.42 -7.13 -19.49
C CYS A 102 -4.86 -6.80 -19.86
N SER A 103 -5.19 -6.99 -21.14
CA SER A 103 -6.56 -6.90 -21.64
C SER A 103 -6.63 -7.59 -23.01
N PRO A 104 -7.74 -8.27 -23.35
CA PRO A 104 -8.89 -8.59 -22.49
C PRO A 104 -8.55 -9.64 -21.43
N TYR A 105 -9.42 -9.84 -20.43
CA TYR A 105 -9.27 -10.90 -19.42
C TYR A 105 -9.81 -12.26 -19.87
N TYR A 106 -10.36 -12.36 -21.08
CA TYR A 106 -11.06 -13.56 -21.53
C TYR A 106 -10.79 -13.85 -23.01
N SER A 107 -11.05 -15.10 -23.41
CA SER A 107 -10.99 -15.54 -24.80
C SER A 107 -12.28 -16.28 -25.17
N GLY A 108 -13.25 -15.54 -25.70
CA GLY A 108 -14.58 -16.07 -26.02
C GLY A 108 -15.25 -16.69 -24.79
N ASP A 109 -15.73 -17.92 -24.93
CA ASP A 109 -16.29 -18.77 -23.88
C ASP A 109 -15.30 -19.79 -23.30
N ARG A 110 -14.03 -19.76 -23.73
CA ARG A 110 -13.08 -20.85 -23.46
C ARG A 110 -12.26 -20.65 -22.20
N ALA A 111 -11.88 -19.41 -21.90
CA ALA A 111 -10.98 -19.09 -20.81
C ALA A 111 -11.23 -17.67 -20.28
N VAL A 112 -11.02 -17.50 -18.98
CA VAL A 112 -11.02 -16.23 -18.27
C VAL A 112 -9.86 -16.21 -17.26
N LEU A 113 -9.22 -15.05 -17.12
CA LEU A 113 -8.16 -14.79 -16.15
C LEU A 113 -8.73 -14.04 -14.94
N ILE A 114 -8.30 -14.42 -13.75
CA ILE A 114 -8.66 -13.77 -12.47
C ILE A 114 -7.42 -13.59 -11.60
N GLY A 115 -7.47 -12.63 -10.67
CA GLY A 115 -6.38 -12.36 -9.73
C GLY A 115 -5.06 -11.98 -10.41
N ASP A 116 -3.95 -12.40 -9.82
CA ASP A 116 -2.60 -12.06 -10.28
C ASP A 116 -2.30 -12.48 -11.73
N ALA A 117 -3.05 -13.45 -12.29
CA ALA A 117 -2.93 -13.85 -13.68
C ALA A 117 -3.30 -12.73 -14.67
N CYS A 118 -4.13 -11.76 -14.27
CA CYS A 118 -4.50 -10.61 -15.09
C CYS A 118 -4.12 -9.24 -14.48
N HIS A 119 -3.90 -9.17 -13.16
CA HIS A 119 -3.53 -7.92 -12.49
C HIS A 119 -2.61 -8.11 -11.28
N ALA A 120 -1.44 -8.73 -11.47
CA ALA A 120 -0.42 -8.70 -10.41
C ALA A 120 -0.09 -7.25 -10.02
N VAL A 121 -0.25 -6.90 -8.74
CA VAL A 121 0.02 -5.56 -8.21
C VAL A 121 1.10 -5.59 -7.14
N VAL A 122 1.83 -4.49 -7.01
CA VAL A 122 2.78 -4.34 -5.90
C VAL A 122 2.07 -4.36 -4.54
N PRO A 123 2.69 -4.92 -3.47
CA PRO A 123 1.99 -5.26 -2.23
C PRO A 123 1.73 -4.07 -1.31
N PHE A 124 2.01 -2.85 -1.76
CA PHE A 124 2.02 -1.66 -0.90
C PHE A 124 0.63 -1.21 -0.44
N TYR A 125 -0.46 -1.77 -0.97
CA TYR A 125 -1.81 -1.53 -0.44
C TYR A 125 -2.39 -2.74 0.33
N GLY A 126 -1.73 -3.91 0.32
CA GLY A 126 -2.27 -5.13 0.92
C GLY A 126 -3.56 -5.64 0.26
N GLN A 127 -3.75 -5.35 -1.04
CA GLN A 127 -5.03 -5.57 -1.73
C GLN A 127 -5.00 -6.63 -2.83
N GLY A 128 -3.85 -7.18 -3.24
CA GLY A 128 -3.79 -8.17 -4.33
C GLY A 128 -4.72 -9.36 -4.10
N MET A 129 -4.57 -10.04 -2.95
CA MET A 129 -5.47 -11.14 -2.54
C MET A 129 -6.93 -10.69 -2.42
N ASN A 130 -7.20 -9.52 -1.83
CA ASN A 130 -8.56 -9.00 -1.66
C ASN A 130 -9.25 -8.75 -3.01
N ALA A 131 -8.52 -8.18 -3.97
CA ALA A 131 -9.00 -7.95 -5.32
C ALA A 131 -9.21 -9.26 -6.09
N ALA A 132 -8.35 -10.27 -5.89
CA ALA A 132 -8.54 -11.59 -6.47
C ALA A 132 -9.80 -12.29 -5.92
N PHE A 133 -10.08 -12.16 -4.63
CA PHE A 133 -11.34 -12.66 -4.04
C PHE A 133 -12.57 -11.87 -4.52
N GLU A 134 -12.41 -10.57 -4.72
CA GLU A 134 -13.44 -9.74 -5.34
C GLU A 134 -13.74 -10.24 -6.77
N ASP A 135 -12.71 -10.55 -7.56
CA ASP A 135 -12.91 -11.10 -8.90
C ASP A 135 -13.73 -12.39 -8.91
N CYS A 136 -13.48 -13.32 -7.98
CA CYS A 136 -14.28 -14.54 -7.86
C CYS A 136 -15.76 -14.22 -7.64
N THR A 137 -16.06 -13.17 -6.88
CA THR A 137 -17.44 -12.73 -6.61
C THR A 137 -18.09 -12.17 -7.88
N TYR A 138 -17.42 -11.24 -8.57
CA TYR A 138 -17.93 -10.64 -9.81
C TYR A 138 -18.08 -11.65 -10.95
N LEU A 139 -17.11 -12.57 -11.09
CA LEU A 139 -17.18 -13.63 -12.10
C LEU A 139 -18.36 -14.56 -11.82
N ASN A 140 -18.54 -14.99 -10.55
CA ASN A 140 -19.68 -15.83 -10.18
C ASN A 140 -21.01 -15.12 -10.42
N GLN A 141 -21.11 -13.83 -10.10
CA GLN A 141 -22.32 -13.04 -10.39
C GLN A 141 -22.60 -12.97 -11.89
N ALA A 142 -21.60 -12.65 -12.71
CA ALA A 142 -21.77 -12.59 -14.17
C ALA A 142 -22.18 -13.94 -14.76
N LEU A 143 -21.65 -15.06 -14.23
CA LEU A 143 -22.03 -16.41 -14.65
C LEU A 143 -23.49 -16.77 -14.31
N GLN A 144 -24.04 -16.20 -13.24
CA GLN A 144 -25.43 -16.41 -12.83
C GLN A 144 -26.42 -15.52 -13.60
N GLU A 145 -26.01 -14.30 -13.95
CA GLU A 145 -26.89 -13.29 -14.55
C GLU A 145 -26.93 -13.31 -16.08
N LYS A 146 -25.86 -13.76 -16.75
CA LYS A 146 -25.76 -13.72 -18.22
C LYS A 146 -26.23 -15.03 -18.84
N GLY A 147 -26.80 -14.94 -20.04
CA GLY A 147 -27.39 -16.10 -20.74
C GLY A 147 -26.35 -17.03 -21.38
N SER A 148 -25.08 -16.63 -21.42
CA SER A 148 -23.99 -17.43 -21.97
C SER A 148 -22.67 -17.17 -21.25
N ILE A 149 -21.76 -18.15 -21.28
CA ILE A 149 -20.41 -18.05 -20.70
C ILE A 149 -19.62 -16.91 -21.35
N ALA A 150 -19.72 -16.75 -22.68
CA ALA A 150 -19.05 -15.67 -23.41
C ALA A 150 -19.47 -14.27 -22.91
N GLU A 151 -20.78 -14.06 -22.71
CA GLU A 151 -21.30 -12.81 -22.17
C GLU A 151 -20.90 -12.58 -20.71
N ALA A 152 -20.89 -13.65 -19.90
CA ALA A 152 -20.45 -13.59 -18.51
C ALA A 152 -18.97 -13.16 -18.41
N PHE A 153 -18.08 -13.84 -19.15
CA PHE A 153 -16.66 -13.54 -19.18
C PHE A 153 -16.37 -12.14 -19.70
N LYS A 154 -17.10 -11.71 -20.74
CA LYS A 154 -17.00 -10.34 -21.25
C LYS A 154 -17.43 -9.31 -20.21
N THR A 155 -18.59 -9.50 -19.58
CA THR A 155 -19.12 -8.58 -18.56
C THR A 155 -18.13 -8.45 -17.40
N PHE A 156 -17.69 -9.58 -16.86
CA PHE A 156 -16.69 -9.62 -15.80
C PHE A 156 -15.39 -8.90 -16.20
N GLY A 157 -14.82 -9.24 -17.37
CA GLY A 157 -13.55 -8.71 -17.82
C GLY A 157 -13.58 -7.19 -18.05
N ASP A 158 -14.63 -6.70 -18.70
CA ASP A 158 -14.79 -5.28 -19.01
C ASP A 158 -14.96 -4.44 -17.73
N GLU A 159 -15.76 -4.94 -16.77
CA GLU A 159 -15.99 -4.25 -15.48
C GLU A 159 -14.74 -4.28 -14.59
N ARG A 160 -14.09 -5.45 -14.44
CA ARG A 160 -12.95 -5.61 -13.53
C ARG A 160 -11.68 -4.96 -14.02
N HIS A 161 -11.48 -4.84 -15.34
CA HIS A 161 -10.27 -4.25 -15.90
C HIS A 161 -10.04 -2.80 -15.43
N GLU A 162 -11.08 -1.95 -15.38
CA GLU A 162 -10.93 -0.57 -14.90
C GLU A 162 -10.52 -0.54 -13.42
N HIS A 163 -11.17 -1.36 -12.59
CA HIS A 163 -10.94 -1.38 -11.14
C HIS A 163 -9.58 -1.99 -10.77
N ALA A 164 -9.16 -3.05 -11.44
CA ALA A 164 -7.84 -3.64 -11.28
C ALA A 164 -6.72 -2.66 -11.65
N ASN A 165 -6.87 -1.93 -12.76
CA ASN A 165 -5.90 -0.89 -13.14
C ASN A 165 -5.88 0.27 -12.14
N ALA A 166 -7.04 0.70 -11.64
CA ALA A 166 -7.10 1.71 -10.60
C ALA A 166 -6.39 1.25 -9.31
N LEU A 167 -6.56 -0.02 -8.92
CA LEU A 167 -5.86 -0.58 -7.77
C LEU A 167 -4.34 -0.61 -7.98
N ALA A 168 -3.87 -1.02 -9.17
CA ALA A 168 -2.45 -1.02 -9.51
C ALA A 168 -1.84 0.39 -9.37
N ASP A 169 -2.54 1.42 -9.84
CA ASP A 169 -2.12 2.82 -9.69
C ASP A 169 -2.10 3.25 -8.22
N LEU A 170 -3.14 2.89 -7.45
CA LEU A 170 -3.23 3.17 -6.03
C LEU A 170 -2.09 2.53 -5.24
N ALA A 171 -1.73 1.29 -5.55
CA ALA A 171 -0.65 0.57 -4.89
C ALA A 171 0.72 1.21 -5.20
N LEU A 172 0.97 1.60 -6.46
CA LEU A 172 2.18 2.32 -6.84
C LEU A 172 2.27 3.71 -6.17
N HIS A 173 1.16 4.43 -6.08
CA HIS A 173 1.12 5.71 -5.37
C HIS A 173 1.34 5.54 -3.87
N ASN A 174 0.75 4.51 -3.26
CA ASN A 174 0.91 4.26 -1.84
C ASN A 174 2.35 3.88 -1.48
N PHE A 175 3.08 3.23 -2.39
CA PHE A 175 4.51 3.02 -2.24
C PHE A 175 5.25 4.33 -2.01
N VAL A 176 5.03 5.31 -2.89
CA VAL A 176 5.67 6.64 -2.78
C VAL A 176 5.22 7.36 -1.51
N GLU A 177 3.94 7.28 -1.14
CA GLU A 177 3.41 7.89 0.08
C GLU A 177 4.08 7.33 1.34
N MET A 178 4.09 5.99 1.50
CA MET A 178 4.69 5.29 2.63
C MET A 178 6.20 5.55 2.75
N ARG A 179 6.85 5.61 1.59
CA ARG A 179 8.29 5.74 1.45
C ARG A 179 8.79 7.16 1.77
N ASP A 180 8.21 8.18 1.13
CA ASP A 180 8.76 9.54 1.13
C ASP A 180 8.00 10.53 2.01
N ASN A 181 6.69 10.33 2.23
CA ASN A 181 5.82 11.40 2.70
C ASN A 181 5.34 11.26 4.15
N VAL A 182 5.34 10.04 4.72
CA VAL A 182 4.79 9.78 6.08
C VAL A 182 5.42 10.67 7.16
N GLY A 183 6.70 11.03 7.01
CA GLY A 183 7.42 11.90 7.95
C GLY A 183 7.44 13.39 7.60
N SER A 184 6.83 13.82 6.49
CA SER A 184 6.93 15.22 6.03
C SER A 184 5.89 16.13 6.70
N GLN A 185 6.29 17.36 7.05
CA GLN A 185 5.41 18.36 7.71
C GLN A 185 4.15 18.66 6.87
N GLY A 186 4.31 18.85 5.56
CA GLY A 186 3.18 19.13 4.65
C GLY A 186 2.18 17.97 4.58
N PHE A 187 2.66 16.73 4.61
CA PHE A 187 1.80 15.54 4.66
C PHE A 187 1.03 15.44 5.97
N LEU A 188 1.69 15.68 7.11
CA LEU A 188 1.03 15.67 8.43
C LEU A 188 -0.05 16.76 8.53
N LEU A 189 0.21 17.96 8.00
CA LEU A 189 -0.77 19.04 7.92
C LEU A 189 -1.97 18.66 7.04
N LYS A 190 -1.72 18.11 5.85
CA LYS A 190 -2.78 17.61 4.96
C LYS A 190 -3.64 16.54 5.65
N LYS A 191 -3.02 15.53 6.25
CA LYS A 191 -3.73 14.47 6.99
C LYS A 191 -4.48 15.01 8.20
N GLY A 192 -3.93 16.01 8.90
CA GLY A 192 -4.63 16.71 9.98
C GLY A 192 -5.91 17.38 9.50
N PHE A 193 -5.85 18.08 8.37
CA PHE A 193 -7.01 18.72 7.76
C PHE A 193 -8.03 17.71 7.24
N GLU A 194 -7.59 16.65 6.56
CA GLU A 194 -8.45 15.54 6.14
C GLU A 194 -9.19 14.92 7.33
N ARG A 195 -8.51 14.71 8.48
CA ARG A 195 -9.16 14.21 9.71
C ARG A 195 -10.24 15.15 10.23
N ILE A 196 -10.01 16.46 10.19
CA ILE A 196 -11.01 17.45 10.59
C ILE A 196 -12.22 17.36 9.66
N LEU A 197 -12.02 17.32 8.35
CA LEU A 197 -13.10 17.19 7.37
C LEU A 197 -13.88 15.88 7.53
N THR A 198 -13.20 14.75 7.77
CA THR A 198 -13.86 13.48 8.06
C THR A 198 -14.70 13.55 9.34
N ARG A 199 -14.24 14.24 10.38
CA ARG A 199 -15.01 14.41 11.62
C ARG A 199 -16.25 15.29 11.43
N LEU A 200 -16.14 16.36 10.64
CA LEU A 200 -17.24 17.29 10.39
C LEU A 200 -18.25 16.74 9.37
N PHE A 201 -17.78 16.00 8.36
CA PHE A 201 -18.59 15.52 7.24
C PHE A 201 -18.40 14.01 6.97
N PRO A 202 -18.63 13.12 7.94
CA PRO A 202 -18.28 11.70 7.84
C PRO A 202 -18.97 10.96 6.69
N ARG A 203 -20.17 11.38 6.28
CA ARG A 203 -20.90 10.79 5.15
C ARG A 203 -20.37 11.24 3.78
N SER A 204 -19.79 12.44 3.70
CA SER A 204 -19.40 13.08 2.44
C SER A 204 -17.90 13.02 2.20
N PHE A 205 -17.08 12.99 3.26
CA PHE A 205 -15.63 12.99 3.19
C PHE A 205 -15.05 11.72 3.83
N THR A 206 -14.86 10.69 2.99
CA THR A 206 -14.34 9.39 3.43
C THR A 206 -12.88 9.26 3.00
N PRO A 207 -11.93 8.97 3.90
CA PRO A 207 -10.54 8.77 3.53
C PRO A 207 -10.40 7.65 2.47
N LEU A 208 -9.46 7.82 1.54
CA LEU A 208 -9.21 6.84 0.47
C LEU A 208 -8.91 5.45 1.04
N TYR A 209 -8.05 5.37 2.06
CA TYR A 209 -7.75 4.12 2.75
C TYR A 209 -9.01 3.44 3.31
N THR A 210 -9.94 4.21 3.87
CA THR A 210 -11.21 3.67 4.38
C THR A 210 -12.09 3.13 3.26
N MET A 211 -12.17 3.84 2.12
CA MET A 211 -12.94 3.38 0.97
C MET A 211 -12.36 2.08 0.40
N VAL A 212 -11.04 1.97 0.30
CA VAL A 212 -10.37 0.78 -0.28
C VAL A 212 -10.36 -0.40 0.69
N SER A 213 -10.09 -0.19 1.97
CA SER A 213 -9.86 -1.30 2.92
C SER A 213 -11.09 -1.74 3.70
N PHE A 214 -12.10 -0.86 3.86
CA PHE A 214 -13.24 -1.11 4.75
C PHE A 214 -14.60 -0.92 4.07
N SER A 215 -14.64 -0.94 2.74
CA SER A 215 -15.87 -0.89 1.96
C SER A 215 -15.79 -1.78 0.73
N ARG A 216 -16.87 -1.86 -0.04
CA ARG A 216 -16.91 -2.49 -1.37
C ARG A 216 -17.13 -1.46 -2.48
N ILE A 217 -16.74 -0.21 -2.24
CA ILE A 217 -16.73 0.81 -3.29
C ILE A 217 -15.71 0.37 -4.34
N PRO A 218 -16.08 0.28 -5.63
CA PRO A 218 -15.15 -0.14 -6.66
C PRO A 218 -13.89 0.72 -6.68
N TYR A 219 -12.72 0.12 -6.90
CA TYR A 219 -11.43 0.83 -6.74
C TYR A 219 -11.32 2.09 -7.60
N ALA A 220 -11.82 2.06 -8.83
CA ALA A 220 -11.82 3.24 -9.70
C ALA A 220 -12.73 4.36 -9.15
N ASP A 221 -13.84 4.01 -8.52
CA ASP A 221 -14.76 4.96 -7.90
C ASP A 221 -14.17 5.59 -6.65
N ALA A 222 -13.54 4.77 -5.80
CA ALA A 222 -12.79 5.23 -4.64
C ALA A 222 -11.70 6.23 -5.05
N ARG A 223 -10.94 5.91 -6.11
CA ARG A 223 -9.93 6.82 -6.69
C ARG A 223 -10.54 8.13 -7.19
N ARG A 224 -11.63 8.06 -7.97
CA ARG A 224 -12.34 9.25 -8.49
C ARG A 224 -12.89 10.12 -7.36
N LYS A 225 -13.47 9.51 -6.33
CA LYS A 225 -13.98 10.22 -5.15
C LYS A 225 -12.86 10.88 -4.35
N ALA A 226 -11.75 10.17 -4.14
CA ALA A 226 -10.57 10.74 -3.47
C ALA A 226 -9.99 11.93 -4.23
N ALA A 227 -9.85 11.84 -5.56
CA ALA A 227 -9.37 12.96 -6.38
C ALA A 227 -10.28 14.20 -6.28
N LYS A 228 -11.60 14.01 -6.21
CA LYS A 228 -12.55 15.11 -5.97
C LYS A 228 -12.38 15.71 -4.57
N GLN A 229 -12.21 14.86 -3.54
CA GLN A 229 -11.96 15.29 -2.17
C GLN A 229 -10.66 16.09 -2.04
N ASP A 230 -9.58 15.64 -2.68
CA ASP A 230 -8.28 16.34 -2.70
C ASP A 230 -8.39 17.72 -3.34
N ARG A 231 -9.10 17.84 -4.47
CA ARG A 231 -9.34 19.14 -5.11
C ARG A 231 -10.12 20.09 -4.21
N LEU A 232 -11.14 19.59 -3.50
CA LEU A 232 -11.91 20.37 -2.55
C LEU A 232 -11.05 20.84 -1.37
N VAL A 233 -10.20 19.96 -0.82
CA VAL A 233 -9.25 20.31 0.24
C VAL A 233 -8.33 21.45 -0.20
N LEU A 234 -7.76 21.37 -1.40
CA LEU A 234 -6.90 22.42 -1.94
C LEU A 234 -7.64 23.75 -2.11
N GLN A 235 -8.86 23.71 -2.65
CA GLN A 235 -9.69 24.93 -2.81
C GLN A 235 -10.01 25.58 -1.47
N ILE A 236 -10.42 24.81 -0.47
CA ILE A 236 -10.70 25.33 0.88
C ILE A 236 -9.41 25.91 1.50
N GLY A 237 -8.28 25.22 1.36
CA GLY A 237 -6.98 25.70 1.84
C GLY A 237 -6.59 27.04 1.24
N VAL A 238 -6.71 27.21 -0.08
CA VAL A 238 -6.41 28.48 -0.78
C VAL A 238 -7.33 29.60 -0.30
N ILE A 239 -8.63 29.32 -0.14
CA ILE A 239 -9.60 30.30 0.38
C ILE A 239 -9.24 30.75 1.80
N LEU A 240 -8.89 29.81 2.69
CA LEU A 240 -8.47 30.12 4.05
C LEU A 240 -7.20 30.98 4.10
N VAL A 241 -6.22 30.71 3.23
CA VAL A 241 -5.00 31.53 3.11
C VAL A 241 -5.33 32.95 2.61
N MET A 242 -6.21 33.08 1.62
CA MET A 242 -6.63 34.39 1.12
C MET A 242 -7.38 35.20 2.19
N ILE A 243 -8.28 34.56 2.94
CA ILE A 243 -8.99 35.20 4.06
C ILE A 243 -8.01 35.64 5.15
N PHE A 244 -7.06 34.78 5.51
CA PHE A 244 -6.04 35.12 6.51
C PHE A 244 -5.18 36.31 6.06
N ALA A 245 -4.71 36.30 4.81
CA ALA A 245 -3.93 37.41 4.26
C ALA A 245 -4.72 38.73 4.26
N LEU A 246 -6.01 38.68 3.92
CA LEU A 246 -6.89 39.84 3.98
C LEU A 246 -7.06 40.35 5.41
N LEU A 247 -7.27 39.46 6.38
CA LEU A 247 -7.38 39.82 7.79
C LEU A 247 -6.09 40.47 8.30
N VAL A 248 -4.93 39.89 8.02
CA VAL A 248 -3.63 40.48 8.40
C VAL A 248 -3.46 41.87 7.77
N PHE A 249 -3.79 42.03 6.49
CA PHE A 249 -3.74 43.33 5.82
C PHE A 249 -4.66 44.38 6.49
N LEU A 250 -5.85 43.97 6.92
CA LEU A 250 -6.81 44.85 7.59
C LEU A 250 -6.41 45.20 9.03
N PHE A 251 -5.73 44.31 9.75
CA PHE A 251 -5.31 44.52 11.16
C PHE A 251 -3.93 45.14 11.33
N VAL A 252 -3.09 45.14 10.29
CA VAL A 252 -1.75 45.78 10.28
C VAL A 252 -1.83 47.22 9.75
N ARG A 253 -3.01 47.68 9.35
CA ARG A 253 -3.33 49.08 9.02
C ARG A 253 -3.99 49.79 10.20
#